data_AF-C0E9J8-F1
#
_entry.id   AF-C0E9J8-F1
#
_cell.length_a   1.000
_cell.length_b   1.000
_cell.length_c   1.000
_cell.angle_alpha   90.00
_cell.angle_beta   90.00
_cell.angle_gamma   90.00
#
_symmetry.space_group_name_H-M   'P 1'
#
loop_
_entity.id
_entity.type
_entity.pdbx_description
1 polymer ?
#
loop_
_entity_poly.entity_id
_entity_poly.type
_entity_poly.pdbx_seq_one_letter_code
_entity_poly.pdbx_strand_id
1 'polypeptide(L)'
;MGMKMRQQREKITKRMRNRMTIVFYLLVVLLFVFLCRGLLNDHMLDPYQLCAVSASVSSASSADSNTVQAAEEEHLHKANDVDLNDWKLILSNKTHPLDENFEVDLTPLDKDETQFADSRCADKLLAMVKAAKKDGIELYIASSYRSVKRQKVLFEEEFEAYKSRGFSDEDAYEAAAVYQAPPGTSEHGTGLAFDIVDGDWFSEHNNLNEKFEKTEAFAWLSQHAADYGLILRYPKDKVEITKYGYEPWHYRYVGEEHAKKIKEQGLCLEEYLGILD
;
A
#
# COMPACT_ATOMS: atom_id res chain seq x y z
N MET A 1 16.44 31.64 62.83
CA MET A 1 17.34 31.04 61.80
C MET A 1 16.99 29.57 61.46
N GLY A 2 16.31 28.80 62.31
CA GLY A 2 16.06 27.35 62.08
C GLY A 2 15.03 26.96 61.01
N MET A 3 14.00 27.77 60.75
CA MET A 3 12.88 27.38 59.87
C MET A 3 13.26 27.36 58.37
N LYS A 4 14.09 28.30 57.93
CA LYS A 4 14.61 28.35 56.54
C LYS A 4 15.56 27.18 56.23
N MET A 5 16.41 26.79 57.19
CA MET A 5 17.29 25.63 57.02
C MET A 5 16.52 24.30 56.93
N ARG A 6 15.42 24.15 57.66
CA ARG A 6 14.56 22.96 57.59
C ARG A 6 13.89 22.81 56.21
N GLN A 7 13.33 23.89 55.68
CA GLN A 7 12.72 23.89 54.33
C GLN A 7 13.74 23.62 53.22
N GLN A 8 14.98 24.10 53.38
CA GLN A 8 16.04 23.86 52.41
C GLN A 8 16.50 22.39 52.44
N ARG A 9 16.60 21.78 53.62
CA ARG A 9 16.90 20.34 53.78
C ARG A 9 15.79 19.46 53.18
N GLU A 10 14.52 19.79 53.39
CA GLU A 10 13.38 19.05 52.79
C GLU A 10 13.34 19.16 51.27
N LYS A 11 13.69 20.31 50.69
CA LYS A 11 13.81 20.47 49.23
C LYS A 11 14.95 19.64 48.65
N ILE A 12 16.10 19.58 49.34
CA ILE A 12 17.25 18.77 48.91
C ILE A 12 16.91 17.28 48.99
N THR A 13 16.32 16.81 50.09
CA THR A 13 15.93 15.39 50.23
C THR A 13 14.86 14.99 49.23
N LYS A 14 13.87 15.85 48.94
CA LYS A 14 12.87 15.58 47.88
C LYS A 14 13.51 15.48 46.50
N ARG A 15 14.46 16.37 46.16
CA ARG A 15 15.20 16.30 44.88
C ARG A 15 16.07 15.05 44.79
N MET A 16 16.75 14.67 45.87
CA MET A 16 17.55 13.44 45.90
C MET A 16 16.68 12.20 45.75
N ARG A 17 15.51 12.14 46.40
CA ARG A 17 14.54 11.05 46.25
C ARG A 17 14.05 10.93 44.81
N ASN A 18 13.64 12.03 44.18
CA ASN A 18 13.19 12.02 42.79
C ASN A 18 14.31 11.57 41.83
N ARG A 19 15.56 12.00 42.05
CA ARG A 19 16.71 11.53 41.25
C ARG A 19 16.97 10.04 41.45
N MET A 20 16.91 9.54 42.67
CA MET A 20 17.06 8.09 42.92
C MET A 20 15.92 7.29 42.29
N THR A 21 14.68 7.79 42.29
CA THR A 21 13.56 7.15 41.61
C THR A 21 13.77 7.07 40.10
N ILE A 22 14.24 8.16 39.47
CA ILE A 22 14.56 8.16 38.02
C ILE A 22 15.69 7.18 37.71
N VAL A 23 16.77 7.18 38.50
CA VAL A 23 17.89 6.23 38.33
C VAL A 23 17.40 4.78 38.48
N PHE A 24 16.52 4.51 39.44
CA PHE A 24 15.92 3.18 39.62
C PHE A 24 15.12 2.75 38.39
N TYR A 25 14.26 3.61 37.84
CA TYR A 25 13.51 3.30 36.61
C TYR A 25 14.43 3.07 35.41
N LEU A 26 15.50 3.87 35.26
CA LEU A 26 16.48 3.67 34.19
C LEU A 26 17.22 2.32 34.33
N LEU A 27 17.56 1.91 35.56
CA LEU A 27 18.17 0.60 35.82
C LEU A 27 17.20 -0.55 35.52
N VAL A 28 15.91 -0.41 35.86
CA VAL A 28 14.88 -1.42 35.53
C VAL A 28 14.69 -1.53 34.02
N VAL A 29 14.65 -0.41 33.27
CA VAL A 29 14.56 -0.42 31.80
C VAL A 29 15.82 -1.04 31.18
N LEU A 30 17.02 -0.72 31.69
CA LEU A 30 18.26 -1.35 31.23
C LEU A 30 18.28 -2.85 31.51
N LEU A 31 17.82 -3.28 32.68
CA LEU A 31 17.68 -4.69 33.03
C LEU A 31 16.66 -5.39 32.12
N PHE A 32 15.54 -4.73 31.82
CA PHE A 32 14.52 -5.25 30.90
C PHE A 32 15.07 -5.38 29.48
N VAL A 33 15.81 -4.38 28.97
CA VAL A 33 16.48 -4.45 27.67
C VAL A 33 17.54 -5.55 27.66
N PHE A 34 18.28 -5.75 28.75
CA PHE A 34 19.27 -6.83 28.87
C PHE A 34 18.60 -8.21 28.94
N LEU A 35 17.47 -8.34 29.64
CA LEU A 35 16.67 -9.57 29.69
C LEU A 35 16.00 -9.86 28.34
N CYS A 36 15.47 -8.85 27.65
CA CYS A 36 14.97 -8.98 26.27
C CYS A 36 16.08 -9.37 25.31
N ARG A 37 17.30 -8.84 25.46
CA ARG A 37 18.46 -9.28 24.69
C ARG A 37 18.85 -10.72 25.04
N GLY A 38 18.83 -11.12 26.31
CA GLY A 38 19.13 -12.49 26.74
C GLY A 38 18.10 -13.52 26.26
N LEU A 39 16.83 -13.13 26.13
CA LEU A 39 15.74 -13.95 25.59
C LEU A 39 15.67 -13.94 24.04
N LEU A 40 16.39 -13.02 23.39
CA LEU A 40 16.56 -12.98 21.92
C LEU A 40 17.90 -13.60 21.47
N ASN A 41 18.72 -14.13 22.40
CA ASN A 41 20.04 -14.66 22.08
C ASN A 41 20.20 -16.18 22.21
N ASP A 42 19.09 -16.93 22.31
CA ASP A 42 19.08 -18.36 21.95
C ASP A 42 18.26 -18.50 20.66
N HIS A 43 18.93 -18.92 19.58
CA HIS A 43 18.50 -18.99 18.16
C HIS A 43 18.69 -17.74 17.28
N MET A 44 19.82 -17.05 17.42
CA MET A 44 20.43 -16.32 16.29
C MET A 44 21.64 -17.10 15.81
N LEU A 45 21.43 -17.97 14.82
CA LEU A 45 22.53 -18.54 14.05
C LEU A 45 23.17 -17.41 13.24
N ASP A 46 24.47 -17.26 13.41
CA ASP A 46 25.36 -16.35 12.69
C ASP A 46 25.18 -16.50 11.16
N PRO A 47 24.74 -15.45 10.44
CA PRO A 47 24.58 -15.50 8.97
C PRO A 47 25.90 -15.60 8.21
N TYR A 48 27.06 -15.45 8.87
CA TYR A 48 28.37 -15.39 8.23
C TYR A 48 29.18 -16.69 8.32
N GLN A 49 28.67 -17.75 8.93
CA GLN A 49 29.33 -19.07 8.96
C GLN A 49 28.77 -20.11 7.96
N LEU A 50 27.73 -19.78 7.19
CA LEU A 50 27.20 -20.64 6.11
C LEU A 50 28.01 -20.56 4.80
N CYS A 51 29.01 -19.68 4.72
CA CYS A 51 29.85 -19.48 3.52
C CYS A 51 31.05 -20.44 3.42
N ALA A 52 31.26 -21.36 4.38
CA ALA A 52 32.46 -22.21 4.43
C ALA A 52 32.22 -23.73 4.33
N VAL A 53 30.98 -24.20 4.10
CA VAL A 53 30.69 -25.65 3.92
C VAL A 53 30.18 -25.99 2.52
N SER A 54 29.86 -25.00 1.68
CA SER A 54 29.48 -25.21 0.27
C SER A 54 30.67 -25.37 -0.69
N ALA A 55 31.91 -25.25 -0.23
CA ALA A 55 33.12 -25.40 -1.05
C ALA A 55 33.68 -26.84 -1.15
N SER A 56 32.87 -27.88 -0.88
CA SER A 56 33.33 -29.28 -1.03
C SER A 56 32.38 -30.26 -1.72
N VAL A 57 31.27 -29.79 -2.31
CA VAL A 57 30.47 -30.64 -3.23
C VAL A 57 30.11 -29.83 -4.48
N SER A 58 31.13 -29.39 -5.21
CA SER A 58 30.99 -29.05 -6.63
C SER A 58 31.36 -30.26 -7.47
N SER A 59 30.42 -31.19 -7.61
CA SER A 59 30.32 -32.09 -8.77
C SER A 59 29.00 -32.88 -8.72
N ALA A 60 27.87 -32.24 -8.99
CA ALA A 60 26.72 -32.81 -9.71
C ALA A 60 25.49 -31.89 -9.62
N SER A 61 24.79 -31.76 -10.74
CA SER A 61 23.41 -31.25 -10.87
C SER A 61 23.21 -29.74 -10.86
N SER A 62 23.67 -29.07 -11.92
CA SER A 62 23.19 -27.75 -12.35
C SER A 62 22.25 -27.90 -13.56
N ALA A 63 21.02 -28.32 -13.32
CA ALA A 63 19.94 -28.29 -14.30
C ALA A 63 18.61 -28.47 -13.55
N ASP A 64 18.13 -27.46 -12.82
CA ASP A 64 16.68 -27.38 -12.56
C ASP A 64 16.10 -26.07 -12.00
N SER A 65 16.90 -25.05 -11.61
CA SER A 65 16.30 -23.84 -11.02
C SER A 65 15.56 -22.96 -12.04
N ASN A 66 16.02 -22.92 -13.29
CA ASN A 66 15.35 -22.15 -14.36
C ASN A 66 14.09 -22.84 -14.88
N THR A 67 13.96 -24.16 -14.72
CA THR A 67 12.82 -24.94 -15.19
C THR A 67 11.64 -24.85 -14.24
N VAL A 68 11.86 -24.70 -12.94
CA VAL A 68 10.78 -24.57 -11.95
C VAL A 68 10.11 -23.19 -12.04
N GLN A 69 10.89 -22.11 -12.15
CA GLN A 69 10.35 -20.75 -12.27
C GLN A 69 9.66 -20.54 -13.64
N ALA A 70 10.26 -21.03 -14.73
CA ALA A 70 9.63 -20.99 -16.04
C ALA A 70 8.38 -21.89 -16.12
N ALA A 71 8.33 -23.00 -15.39
CA ALA A 71 7.12 -23.84 -15.32
C ALA A 71 6.03 -23.21 -14.45
N GLU A 72 6.36 -22.44 -13.42
CA GLU A 72 5.39 -21.67 -12.62
C GLU A 72 4.79 -20.52 -13.44
N GLU A 73 5.63 -19.80 -14.19
CA GLU A 73 5.23 -18.73 -15.12
C GLU A 73 4.42 -19.29 -16.32
N GLU A 74 4.85 -20.42 -16.92
CA GLU A 74 4.11 -21.07 -18.01
C GLU A 74 2.79 -21.69 -17.52
N HIS A 75 2.72 -22.17 -16.27
CA HIS A 75 1.50 -22.73 -15.70
C HIS A 75 0.48 -21.64 -15.31
N LEU A 76 0.94 -20.49 -14.81
CA LEU A 76 0.10 -19.31 -14.56
C LEU A 76 -0.50 -18.76 -15.86
N HIS A 77 0.31 -18.65 -16.91
CA HIS A 77 -0.12 -18.21 -18.24
C HIS A 77 -1.16 -19.11 -18.91
N LYS A 78 -1.11 -20.42 -18.64
CA LYS A 78 -2.07 -21.40 -19.21
C LYS A 78 -3.39 -21.50 -18.43
N ALA A 79 -3.46 -20.98 -17.20
CA ALA A 79 -4.55 -21.28 -16.29
C ALA A 79 -5.78 -20.37 -16.44
N ASN A 80 -5.64 -19.13 -16.95
CA ASN A 80 -6.70 -18.13 -16.78
C ASN A 80 -7.56 -17.79 -18.01
N ASP A 81 -7.27 -18.29 -19.23
CA ASP A 81 -8.03 -18.03 -20.49
C ASP A 81 -8.64 -16.61 -20.55
N VAL A 82 -7.79 -15.61 -20.30
CA VAL A 82 -8.22 -14.22 -20.12
C VAL A 82 -8.29 -13.55 -21.48
N ASP A 83 -9.45 -12.99 -21.83
CA ASP A 83 -9.56 -12.10 -22.97
C ASP A 83 -8.89 -10.76 -22.64
N LEU A 84 -7.65 -10.57 -23.09
CA LEU A 84 -6.89 -9.34 -22.90
C LEU A 84 -7.53 -8.13 -23.60
N ASN A 85 -8.52 -8.34 -24.49
CA ASN A 85 -9.28 -7.26 -25.11
C ASN A 85 -10.50 -6.84 -24.29
N ASP A 86 -10.78 -7.50 -23.17
CA ASP A 86 -11.83 -7.07 -22.26
C ASP A 86 -11.47 -5.67 -21.71
N TRP A 87 -12.32 -4.69 -22.01
CA TRP A 87 -12.11 -3.30 -21.60
C TRP A 87 -11.90 -3.13 -20.09
N LYS A 88 -12.42 -4.05 -19.26
CA LYS A 88 -12.26 -4.02 -17.80
C LYS A 88 -10.82 -4.30 -17.36
N LEU A 89 -10.05 -4.95 -18.23
CA LEU A 89 -8.70 -5.45 -17.98
C LEU A 89 -7.60 -4.58 -18.59
N ILE A 90 -7.93 -3.38 -19.08
CA ILE A 90 -6.94 -2.40 -19.51
C ILE A 90 -5.88 -2.18 -18.41
N LEU A 91 -4.62 -2.41 -18.75
CA LEU A 91 -3.48 -2.18 -17.85
C LEU A 91 -2.95 -0.77 -18.08
N SER A 92 -2.93 0.06 -17.03
CA SER A 92 -2.29 1.37 -17.02
C SER A 92 -1.28 1.42 -15.87
N ASN A 93 0.01 1.45 -16.22
CA ASN A 93 1.12 1.49 -15.26
C ASN A 93 2.35 2.15 -15.91
N LYS A 94 3.52 2.11 -15.24
CA LYS A 94 4.74 2.82 -15.69
C LYS A 94 5.23 2.41 -17.08
N THR A 95 4.96 1.18 -17.50
CA THR A 95 5.39 0.60 -18.79
C THR A 95 4.26 0.56 -19.82
N HIS A 96 3.01 0.68 -19.36
CA HIS A 96 1.79 0.66 -20.19
C HIS A 96 1.01 1.98 -19.99
N PRO A 97 1.46 3.10 -20.58
CA PRO A 97 0.69 4.35 -20.53
C PRO A 97 -0.61 4.23 -21.33
N LEU A 98 -1.63 4.98 -20.93
CA LEU A 98 -2.85 5.15 -21.72
C LEU A 98 -2.54 5.82 -23.07
N ASP A 99 -3.34 5.47 -24.08
CA ASP A 99 -3.31 6.17 -25.37
C ASP A 99 -3.55 7.67 -25.14
N GLU A 100 -2.83 8.52 -25.87
CA GLU A 100 -2.98 9.98 -25.77
C GLU A 100 -4.40 10.46 -26.10
N ASN A 101 -5.14 9.68 -26.89
CA ASN A 101 -6.53 9.93 -27.28
C ASN A 101 -7.51 8.98 -26.56
N PHE A 102 -7.10 8.36 -25.45
CA PHE A 102 -8.00 7.54 -24.65
C PHE A 102 -9.17 8.40 -24.14
N GLU A 103 -10.39 7.98 -24.49
CA GLU A 103 -11.62 8.61 -24.05
C GLU A 103 -12.47 7.60 -23.28
N VAL A 104 -13.19 8.10 -22.27
CA VAL A 104 -14.11 7.32 -21.45
C VAL A 104 -15.38 8.11 -21.18
N ASP A 105 -16.53 7.46 -21.33
CA ASP A 105 -17.81 8.04 -20.98
C ASP A 105 -17.98 8.04 -19.46
N LEU A 106 -18.14 9.23 -18.87
CA LEU A 106 -18.15 9.42 -17.43
C LEU A 106 -19.56 9.64 -16.86
N THR A 107 -19.82 9.02 -15.72
CA THR A 107 -21.03 9.23 -14.92
C THR A 107 -20.66 9.83 -13.56
N PRO A 108 -21.34 10.89 -13.09
CA PRO A 108 -21.14 11.44 -11.75
C PRO A 108 -21.47 10.42 -10.65
N LEU A 109 -20.66 10.40 -9.59
CA LEU A 109 -20.83 9.52 -8.42
C LEU A 109 -21.50 10.22 -7.24
N ASP A 110 -21.57 11.54 -7.27
CA ASP A 110 -22.17 12.38 -6.24
C ASP A 110 -23.07 13.46 -6.88
N LYS A 111 -23.86 14.14 -6.05
CA LYS A 111 -24.81 15.16 -6.50
C LYS A 111 -24.15 16.48 -6.91
N ASP A 112 -22.95 16.72 -6.40
CA ASP A 112 -22.19 17.94 -6.66
C ASP A 112 -21.29 17.81 -7.89
N GLU A 113 -21.34 16.64 -8.55
CA GLU A 113 -20.55 16.24 -9.71
C GLU A 113 -19.04 16.44 -9.49
N THR A 114 -18.56 16.06 -8.31
CA THR A 114 -17.13 16.20 -7.95
C THR A 114 -16.31 14.95 -8.24
N GLN A 115 -16.96 13.78 -8.21
CA GLN A 115 -16.36 12.48 -8.50
C GLN A 115 -17.07 11.82 -9.69
N PHE A 116 -16.30 11.12 -10.53
CA PHE A 116 -16.79 10.49 -11.75
C PHE A 116 -16.18 9.09 -11.92
N ALA A 117 -16.97 8.16 -12.44
CA ALA A 117 -16.51 6.85 -12.86
C ALA A 117 -16.78 6.63 -14.35
N ASP A 118 -16.10 5.65 -14.94
CA ASP A 118 -16.57 5.05 -16.19
C ASP A 118 -18.03 4.61 -16.03
N SER A 119 -18.88 5.09 -16.92
CA SER A 119 -20.34 4.86 -16.89
C SER A 119 -20.68 3.37 -16.88
N ARG A 120 -19.81 2.52 -17.43
CA ARG A 120 -19.98 1.06 -17.47
C ARG A 120 -19.77 0.38 -16.11
N CYS A 121 -19.17 1.06 -15.12
CA CYS A 121 -18.93 0.51 -13.79
C CYS A 121 -19.56 1.31 -12.64
N ALA A 122 -20.04 2.54 -12.89
CA ALA A 122 -20.58 3.45 -11.86
C ALA A 122 -21.65 2.78 -10.97
N ASP A 123 -22.61 2.06 -11.56
CA ASP A 123 -23.67 1.37 -10.81
C ASP A 123 -23.12 0.31 -9.83
N LYS A 124 -22.03 -0.37 -10.19
CA LYS A 124 -21.40 -1.39 -9.34
C LYS A 124 -20.72 -0.76 -8.15
N LEU A 125 -19.98 0.34 -8.36
CA LEU A 125 -19.37 1.11 -7.29
C LEU A 125 -20.43 1.65 -6.32
N LEU A 126 -21.50 2.27 -6.84
CA LEU A 126 -22.58 2.81 -6.01
C LEU A 126 -23.35 1.70 -5.26
N ALA A 127 -23.51 0.52 -5.86
CA ALA A 127 -24.08 -0.64 -5.20
C ALA A 127 -23.20 -1.12 -4.02
N MET A 128 -21.88 -1.12 -4.19
CA MET A 128 -20.92 -1.45 -3.12
C MET A 128 -21.02 -0.46 -1.96
N VAL A 129 -20.97 0.85 -2.25
CA VAL A 129 -21.08 1.92 -1.23
C VAL A 129 -22.42 1.79 -0.47
N LYS A 130 -23.51 1.49 -1.17
CA LYS A 130 -24.82 1.26 -0.56
C LYS A 130 -24.84 0.00 0.32
N ALA A 131 -24.13 -1.06 -0.06
CA ALA A 131 -24.05 -2.28 0.73
C ALA A 131 -23.25 -2.06 2.00
N ALA A 132 -22.07 -1.44 1.91
CA ALA A 132 -21.26 -1.05 3.07
C ALA A 132 -22.09 -0.24 4.08
N LYS A 133 -22.86 0.74 3.59
CA LYS A 133 -23.72 1.56 4.45
C LYS A 133 -24.80 0.76 5.17
N LYS A 134 -25.34 -0.30 4.57
CA LYS A 134 -26.31 -1.18 5.24
C LYS A 134 -25.66 -1.99 6.36
N ASP A 135 -24.38 -2.29 6.22
CA ASP A 135 -23.57 -3.00 7.22
C ASP A 135 -22.98 -2.05 8.29
N GLY A 136 -23.35 -0.77 8.25
CA GLY A 136 -22.88 0.25 9.20
C GLY A 136 -21.53 0.87 8.84
N ILE A 137 -20.97 0.56 7.67
CA ILE A 137 -19.70 1.10 7.17
C ILE A 137 -19.98 2.27 6.23
N GLU A 138 -19.56 3.47 6.61
CA GLU A 138 -19.66 4.64 5.73
C GLU A 138 -18.39 4.78 4.90
N LEU A 139 -18.49 4.44 3.60
CA LEU A 139 -17.41 4.62 2.64
C LEU A 139 -17.45 6.02 2.02
N TYR A 140 -16.26 6.58 1.80
CA TYR A 140 -16.04 7.85 1.12
C TYR A 140 -15.09 7.65 -0.07
N ILE A 141 -15.49 8.14 -1.24
CA ILE A 141 -14.66 8.13 -2.45
C ILE A 141 -13.85 9.43 -2.45
N ALA A 142 -12.59 9.32 -2.05
CA ALA A 142 -11.67 10.45 -1.96
C ALA A 142 -11.24 10.97 -3.33
N SER A 143 -11.08 10.06 -4.28
CA SER A 143 -10.61 10.36 -5.63
C SER A 143 -11.07 9.26 -6.59
N SER A 144 -11.46 9.65 -7.79
CA SER A 144 -11.98 8.78 -8.84
C SER A 144 -11.36 9.20 -10.19
N TYR A 145 -12.11 9.40 -11.26
CA TYR A 145 -11.53 9.82 -12.53
C TYR A 145 -10.63 11.06 -12.40
N ARG A 146 -9.41 10.97 -12.96
CA ARG A 146 -8.46 12.08 -13.07
C ARG A 146 -7.96 12.18 -14.51
N SER A 147 -8.17 13.32 -15.15
CA SER A 147 -7.58 13.59 -16.47
C SER A 147 -6.05 13.57 -16.41
N VAL A 148 -5.40 13.25 -17.54
CA VAL A 148 -3.93 13.30 -17.69
C VAL A 148 -3.37 14.67 -17.30
N LYS A 149 -4.09 15.75 -17.65
CA LYS A 149 -3.72 17.12 -17.25
C LYS A 149 -3.72 17.31 -15.74
N ARG A 150 -4.72 16.79 -15.03
CA ARG A 150 -4.76 16.85 -13.56
C ARG A 150 -3.65 15.99 -12.95
N GLN A 151 -3.41 14.80 -13.50
CA GLN A 151 -2.33 13.91 -13.05
C GLN A 151 -0.96 14.59 -13.20
N LYS A 152 -0.74 15.33 -14.29
CA LYS A 152 0.49 16.14 -14.49
C LYS A 152 0.72 17.15 -13.38
N VAL A 153 -0.29 17.93 -13.01
CA VAL A 153 -0.17 18.89 -11.92
C VAL A 153 0.18 18.20 -10.59
N LEU A 154 -0.49 17.09 -10.28
CA LEU A 154 -0.24 16.34 -9.04
C LEU A 154 1.18 15.74 -8.99
N PHE A 155 1.65 15.20 -10.11
CA PHE A 155 2.99 14.65 -10.20
C PHE A 155 4.06 15.74 -10.05
N GLU A 156 3.88 16.88 -10.73
CA GLU A 156 4.78 18.04 -10.63
C GLU A 156 4.82 18.61 -9.20
N GLU A 157 3.68 18.71 -8.53
CA GLU A 157 3.59 19.14 -7.12
C GLU A 157 4.40 18.22 -6.19
N GLU A 158 4.27 16.91 -6.34
CA GLU A 158 5.00 15.92 -5.51
C GLU A 158 6.50 15.91 -5.85
N PHE A 159 6.85 15.97 -7.13
CA PHE A 159 8.23 16.09 -7.59
C PHE A 159 8.92 17.32 -6.98
N GLU A 160 8.31 18.50 -7.09
CA GLU A 160 8.85 19.74 -6.52
C GLU A 160 8.92 19.69 -4.99
N ALA A 161 8.00 18.98 -4.33
CA ALA A 161 8.08 18.75 -2.90
C ALA A 161 9.34 17.96 -2.52
N TYR A 162 9.72 16.91 -3.27
CA TYR A 162 10.98 16.20 -3.05
C TYR A 162 12.22 17.04 -3.41
N LYS A 163 12.16 17.80 -4.51
CA LYS A 163 13.22 18.77 -4.88
C LYS A 163 13.49 19.75 -3.74
N SER A 164 12.44 20.29 -3.12
CA SER A 164 12.56 21.23 -1.99
C SER A 164 13.23 20.62 -0.75
N ARG A 165 13.24 19.28 -0.63
CA ARG A 165 13.90 18.52 0.44
C ARG A 165 15.35 18.17 0.11
N GLY A 166 15.87 18.59 -1.04
CA GLY A 166 17.27 18.41 -1.44
C GLY A 166 17.55 17.18 -2.30
N PHE A 167 16.52 16.54 -2.84
CA PHE A 167 16.67 15.37 -3.72
C PHE A 167 17.24 15.81 -5.10
N SER A 168 18.02 14.92 -5.73
CA SER A 168 18.37 15.07 -7.14
C SER A 168 17.12 14.98 -8.03
N ASP A 169 17.21 15.35 -9.31
CA ASP A 169 16.06 15.20 -10.22
C ASP A 169 15.64 13.73 -10.34
N GLU A 170 16.61 12.82 -10.47
CA GLU A 170 16.38 11.38 -10.53
C GLU A 170 15.69 10.86 -9.26
N ASP A 171 16.26 11.17 -8.08
CA ASP A 171 15.72 10.68 -6.82
C ASP A 171 14.33 11.27 -6.52
N ALA A 172 14.09 12.53 -6.90
CA ALA A 172 12.79 13.18 -6.74
C ALA A 172 11.74 12.56 -7.66
N TYR A 173 12.11 12.23 -8.89
CA TYR A 173 11.24 11.53 -9.83
C TYR A 173 10.85 10.16 -9.30
N GLU A 174 11.83 9.34 -8.91
CA GLU A 174 11.59 7.99 -8.38
C GLU A 174 10.74 8.04 -7.11
N ALA A 175 11.03 8.95 -6.19
CA ALA A 175 10.26 9.10 -4.95
C ALA A 175 8.81 9.55 -5.20
N ALA A 176 8.58 10.48 -6.14
CA ALA A 176 7.24 10.89 -6.52
C ALA A 176 6.48 9.74 -7.21
N ALA A 177 7.14 9.00 -8.09
CA ALA A 177 6.58 7.89 -8.86
C ALA A 177 6.21 6.64 -8.04
N VAL A 178 6.45 6.63 -6.72
CA VAL A 178 6.01 5.52 -5.84
C VAL A 178 4.49 5.55 -5.61
N TYR A 179 3.92 6.74 -5.37
CA TYR A 179 2.50 6.94 -5.02
C TYR A 179 1.78 7.93 -5.95
N GLN A 180 2.52 8.70 -6.75
CA GLN A 180 1.95 9.51 -7.83
C GLN A 180 2.40 8.97 -9.17
N ALA A 181 1.50 8.28 -9.85
CA ALA A 181 1.77 7.79 -11.20
C ALA A 181 2.19 8.94 -12.14
N PRO A 182 3.26 8.77 -12.94
CA PRO A 182 3.60 9.70 -14.00
C PRO A 182 2.41 10.00 -14.92
N PRO A 183 2.35 11.19 -15.56
CA PRO A 183 1.23 11.55 -16.43
C PRO A 183 1.05 10.53 -17.55
N GLY A 184 -0.20 10.08 -17.75
CA GLY A 184 -0.54 9.04 -18.73
C GLY A 184 -0.49 7.60 -18.19
N THR A 185 0.10 7.36 -17.02
CA THR A 185 0.28 6.00 -16.44
C THR A 185 -0.63 5.72 -15.24
N SER A 186 -1.52 6.66 -14.90
CA SER A 186 -2.45 6.55 -13.77
C SER A 186 -3.71 5.80 -14.18
N GLU A 187 -4.11 4.79 -13.40
CA GLU A 187 -5.38 4.09 -13.60
C GLU A 187 -6.59 5.01 -13.42
N HIS A 188 -6.48 6.12 -12.67
CA HIS A 188 -7.57 7.09 -12.56
C HIS A 188 -7.96 7.71 -13.92
N GLY A 189 -7.05 7.72 -14.89
CA GLY A 189 -7.36 8.16 -16.26
C GLY A 189 -8.36 7.23 -16.97
N THR A 190 -8.48 5.97 -16.54
CA THR A 190 -9.44 5.01 -17.11
C THR A 190 -10.87 5.22 -16.61
N GLY A 191 -11.05 5.94 -15.50
CA GLY A 191 -12.33 5.99 -14.78
C GLY A 191 -12.68 4.71 -14.00
N LEU A 192 -11.74 3.75 -13.89
CA LEU A 192 -11.93 2.46 -13.21
C LEU A 192 -11.22 2.37 -11.85
N ALA A 193 -10.45 3.39 -11.46
CA ALA A 193 -9.74 3.43 -10.19
C ALA A 193 -10.38 4.42 -9.22
N PHE A 194 -10.45 4.01 -7.95
CA PHE A 194 -11.13 4.72 -6.88
C PHE A 194 -10.28 4.65 -5.61
N ASP A 195 -9.92 5.81 -5.06
CA ASP A 195 -9.36 5.92 -3.71
C ASP A 195 -10.54 5.98 -2.73
N ILE A 196 -10.73 4.91 -1.95
CA ILE A 196 -11.86 4.70 -1.05
C ILE A 196 -11.35 4.60 0.39
N VAL A 197 -11.96 5.38 1.28
CA VAL A 197 -11.64 5.42 2.72
C VAL A 197 -12.92 5.47 3.58
N ASP A 198 -12.79 5.46 4.91
CA ASP A 198 -13.92 5.73 5.82
C ASP A 198 -14.43 7.18 5.68
N GLY A 199 -15.71 7.40 5.97
CA GLY A 199 -16.36 8.71 5.94
C GLY A 199 -15.65 9.80 6.76
N ASP A 200 -15.10 9.44 7.91
CA ASP A 200 -14.43 10.37 8.82
C ASP A 200 -12.91 10.48 8.58
N TRP A 201 -12.38 9.75 7.59
CA TRP A 201 -10.94 9.56 7.38
C TRP A 201 -10.14 10.87 7.36
N PHE A 202 -10.58 11.85 6.56
CA PHE A 202 -9.87 13.12 6.40
C PHE A 202 -9.96 14.02 7.63
N SER A 203 -11.00 13.89 8.46
CA SER A 203 -11.11 14.62 9.72
C SER A 203 -10.08 14.16 10.75
N GLU A 204 -9.65 12.89 10.65
CA GLU A 204 -8.71 12.27 11.59
C GLU A 204 -7.25 12.29 11.09
N HIS A 205 -7.05 12.18 9.77
CA HIS A 205 -5.72 11.92 9.20
C HIS A 205 -5.20 13.01 8.25
N ASN A 206 -6.10 13.81 7.64
CA ASN A 206 -5.77 14.87 6.67
C ASN A 206 -4.99 14.42 5.41
N ASN A 207 -4.83 13.12 5.18
CA ASN A 207 -4.23 12.54 3.97
C ASN A 207 -4.61 11.06 3.79
N LEU A 208 -4.38 10.50 2.61
CA LEU A 208 -4.39 9.05 2.38
C LEU A 208 -3.06 8.47 2.89
N ASN A 209 -3.13 7.39 3.68
CA ASN A 209 -1.93 6.74 4.22
C ASN A 209 -2.24 5.31 4.70
N GLU A 210 -1.19 4.51 4.93
CA GLU A 210 -1.32 3.08 5.23
C GLU A 210 -2.14 2.76 6.48
N LYS A 211 -2.36 3.72 7.40
CA LYS A 211 -3.17 3.47 8.61
C LYS A 211 -4.61 3.07 8.27
N PHE A 212 -5.08 3.31 7.04
CA PHE A 212 -6.41 2.90 6.59
C PHE A 212 -6.57 1.39 6.68
N GLU A 213 -5.49 0.61 6.55
CA GLU A 213 -5.51 -0.85 6.68
C GLU A 213 -6.06 -1.34 8.05
N LYS A 214 -6.11 -0.47 9.06
CA LYS A 214 -6.52 -0.80 10.43
C LYS A 214 -7.98 -0.47 10.72
N THR A 215 -8.73 0.05 9.75
CA THR A 215 -10.12 0.46 9.95
C THR A 215 -11.12 -0.65 9.62
N GLU A 216 -12.34 -0.47 10.10
CA GLU A 216 -13.44 -1.39 9.79
C GLU A 216 -13.84 -1.29 8.30
N ALA A 217 -13.75 -0.12 7.66
CA ALA A 217 -13.99 -0.02 6.22
C ALA A 217 -12.97 -0.80 5.39
N PHE A 218 -11.68 -0.74 5.72
CA PHE A 218 -10.69 -1.54 4.99
C PHE A 218 -10.97 -3.05 5.16
N ALA A 219 -11.32 -3.49 6.37
CA ALA A 219 -11.71 -4.87 6.63
C ALA A 219 -12.96 -5.29 5.82
N TRP A 220 -13.95 -4.39 5.69
CA TRP A 220 -15.14 -4.61 4.89
C TRP A 220 -14.82 -4.68 3.39
N LEU A 221 -14.04 -3.74 2.86
CA LEU A 221 -13.61 -3.72 1.46
C LEU A 221 -12.81 -4.98 1.10
N SER A 222 -11.88 -5.39 1.95
CA SER A 222 -11.10 -6.62 1.78
C SER A 222 -12.00 -7.86 1.63
N GLN A 223 -13.14 -7.88 2.31
CA GLN A 223 -14.11 -8.98 2.26
C GLN A 223 -15.05 -8.88 1.06
N HIS A 224 -15.52 -7.68 0.70
CA HIS A 224 -16.67 -7.51 -0.19
C HIS A 224 -16.38 -6.82 -1.52
N ALA A 225 -15.26 -6.12 -1.70
CA ALA A 225 -14.99 -5.35 -2.92
C ALA A 225 -15.07 -6.20 -4.21
N ALA A 226 -14.55 -7.44 -4.15
CA ALA A 226 -14.56 -8.36 -5.28
C ALA A 226 -15.99 -8.77 -5.71
N ASP A 227 -16.96 -8.76 -4.81
CA ASP A 227 -18.37 -9.05 -5.13
C ASP A 227 -18.99 -7.97 -6.02
N TYR A 228 -18.39 -6.79 -6.06
CA TYR A 228 -18.77 -5.67 -6.90
C TYR A 228 -17.78 -5.43 -8.05
N GLY A 229 -16.82 -6.33 -8.23
CA GLY A 229 -15.84 -6.27 -9.32
C GLY A 229 -14.64 -5.37 -9.05
N LEU A 230 -14.38 -5.00 -7.79
CA LEU A 230 -13.21 -4.22 -7.41
C LEU A 230 -12.14 -5.10 -6.73
N ILE A 231 -10.87 -4.79 -7.01
CA ILE A 231 -9.70 -5.39 -6.35
C ILE A 231 -8.92 -4.32 -5.60
N LEU A 232 -8.25 -4.70 -4.50
CA LEU A 232 -7.18 -3.90 -3.94
C LEU A 232 -6.02 -3.93 -4.94
N ARG A 233 -5.75 -2.79 -5.60
CA ARG A 233 -4.90 -2.76 -6.79
C ARG A 233 -3.41 -2.90 -6.48
N TYR A 234 -2.99 -2.29 -5.37
CA TYR A 234 -1.60 -2.22 -4.93
C TYR A 234 -1.45 -2.84 -3.54
N PRO A 235 -1.47 -4.19 -3.41
CA PRO A 235 -1.30 -4.87 -2.14
C PRO A 235 0.19 -4.94 -1.71
N LYS A 236 0.41 -5.06 -0.40
CA LYS A 236 1.74 -4.94 0.25
C LYS A 236 2.75 -5.99 -0.23
N ASP A 237 2.28 -7.17 -0.60
CA ASP A 237 3.09 -8.31 -1.05
C ASP A 237 3.36 -8.31 -2.57
N LYS A 238 2.86 -7.32 -3.32
CA LYS A 238 3.02 -7.24 -4.78
C LYS A 238 3.73 -5.98 -5.28
N VAL A 239 4.31 -5.18 -4.38
CA VAL A 239 5.04 -3.93 -4.69
C VAL A 239 6.12 -4.14 -5.77
N GLU A 240 6.86 -5.25 -5.69
CA GLU A 240 7.92 -5.58 -6.66
C GLU A 240 7.38 -5.87 -8.07
N ILE A 241 6.10 -6.22 -8.20
CA ILE A 241 5.45 -6.51 -9.49
C ILE A 241 4.72 -5.27 -10.00
N THR A 242 3.89 -4.64 -9.16
CA THR A 242 3.09 -3.46 -9.54
C THR A 242 3.94 -2.19 -9.72
N LYS A 243 5.14 -2.16 -9.13
CA LYS A 243 6.06 -1.00 -9.09
C LYS A 243 5.47 0.25 -8.44
N TYR A 244 4.38 0.09 -7.69
CA TYR A 244 3.74 1.12 -6.88
C TYR A 244 3.76 0.72 -5.42
N GLY A 245 3.80 1.72 -4.53
CA GLY A 245 3.75 1.50 -3.09
C GLY A 245 2.43 0.84 -2.66
N TYR A 246 2.38 0.35 -1.42
CA TYR A 246 1.16 -0.21 -0.86
C TYR A 246 0.10 0.89 -0.64
N GLU A 247 -1.07 0.73 -1.26
CA GLU A 247 -2.16 1.69 -1.18
C GLU A 247 -3.45 1.01 -0.73
N PRO A 248 -3.70 0.86 0.59
CA PRO A 248 -4.91 0.20 1.10
C PRO A 248 -6.22 0.88 0.69
N TRP A 249 -6.15 2.13 0.23
CA TRP A 249 -7.29 2.90 -0.24
C TRP A 249 -7.57 2.71 -1.74
N HIS A 250 -6.65 2.20 -2.55
CA HIS A 250 -6.77 2.23 -4.01
C HIS A 250 -7.42 0.95 -4.55
N TYR A 251 -8.65 1.08 -5.05
CA TYR A 251 -9.44 -0.01 -5.61
C TYR A 251 -9.67 0.16 -7.11
N ARG A 252 -9.44 -0.93 -7.86
CA ARG A 252 -9.58 -0.97 -9.32
C ARG A 252 -10.73 -1.87 -9.73
N TYR A 253 -11.64 -1.36 -10.56
CA TYR A 253 -12.69 -2.17 -11.17
C TYR A 253 -12.13 -3.02 -12.32
N VAL A 254 -12.36 -4.33 -12.22
CA VAL A 254 -12.02 -5.35 -13.24
C VAL A 254 -13.23 -6.22 -13.59
N GLY A 255 -14.40 -5.98 -12.98
CA GLY A 255 -15.58 -6.83 -13.12
C GLY A 255 -15.61 -8.00 -12.13
N GLU A 256 -16.82 -8.44 -11.78
CA GLU A 256 -17.03 -9.40 -10.67
C GLU A 256 -16.31 -10.74 -10.89
N GLU A 257 -16.32 -11.28 -12.10
CA GLU A 257 -15.67 -12.56 -12.40
C GLU A 257 -14.15 -12.46 -12.22
N HIS A 258 -13.52 -11.45 -12.82
CA HIS A 258 -12.08 -11.26 -12.73
C HIS A 258 -11.65 -10.92 -11.30
N ALA A 259 -12.38 -10.04 -10.61
CA ALA A 259 -12.05 -9.65 -9.24
C ALA A 259 -12.09 -10.84 -8.28
N LYS A 260 -13.07 -11.75 -8.44
CA LYS A 260 -13.15 -12.98 -7.66
C LYS A 260 -11.97 -13.91 -7.93
N LYS A 261 -11.63 -14.15 -9.20
CA LYS A 261 -10.46 -14.98 -9.57
C LYS A 261 -9.16 -14.39 -9.02
N ILE A 262 -8.93 -13.10 -9.19
CA ILE A 262 -7.74 -12.39 -8.68
C ILE A 262 -7.64 -12.55 -7.15
N LYS A 263 -8.76 -12.33 -6.44
CA LYS A 263 -8.81 -12.48 -4.98
C LYS A 263 -8.60 -13.92 -4.52
N GLU A 264 -9.25 -14.89 -5.15
CA GLU A 264 -9.15 -16.32 -4.82
C GLU A 264 -7.73 -16.86 -5.04
N GLN A 265 -7.04 -16.39 -6.08
CA GLN A 265 -5.68 -16.80 -6.43
C GLN A 265 -4.60 -15.96 -5.73
N GLY A 266 -4.95 -14.85 -5.07
CA GLY A 266 -3.98 -13.97 -4.40
C GLY A 266 -3.04 -13.26 -5.38
N LEU A 267 -3.56 -12.87 -6.55
CA LEU A 267 -2.79 -12.21 -7.61
C LEU A 267 -2.93 -10.69 -7.56
N CYS A 268 -1.97 -9.97 -8.14
CA CYS A 268 -2.18 -8.62 -8.66
C CYS A 268 -2.69 -8.66 -10.11
N LEU A 269 -3.05 -7.50 -10.68
CA LEU A 269 -3.57 -7.43 -12.05
C LEU A 269 -2.53 -7.88 -13.08
N GLU A 270 -1.26 -7.49 -12.90
CA GLU A 270 -0.13 -7.88 -13.75
C GLU A 270 0.01 -9.41 -13.84
N GLU A 271 0.06 -10.10 -12.69
CA GLU A 271 0.12 -11.56 -12.64
C GLU A 271 -1.12 -12.21 -13.27
N TYR A 272 -2.30 -11.63 -13.06
CA TYR A 272 -3.55 -12.14 -13.64
C TYR A 272 -3.57 -12.07 -15.17
N LEU A 273 -3.01 -10.99 -15.73
CA LEU A 273 -2.85 -10.80 -17.18
C LEU A 273 -1.63 -11.55 -17.73
N GLY A 274 -0.71 -11.98 -16.86
CA GLY A 274 0.58 -12.52 -17.24
C GLY A 274 1.51 -11.48 -17.87
N ILE A 275 1.32 -10.20 -17.54
CA ILE A 275 2.16 -9.10 -18.03
C ILE A 275 3.07 -8.71 -16.89
N LEU A 276 4.27 -9.30 -16.85
CA LEU A 276 5.31 -9.02 -15.86
C LEU A 276 6.42 -8.19 -16.52
N ASP A 277 6.84 -7.11 -15.85
CA ASP A 277 7.92 -6.21 -16.28
C ASP A 277 9.28 -6.59 -15.69
#